data_AF-A0A1F6AUT7-F1
#
_entry.id   AF-A0A1F6AUT7-F1
#
_cell.length_a   1.000
_cell.length_b   1.000
_cell.length_c   1.000
_cell.angle_alpha   90.00
_cell.angle_beta   90.00
_cell.angle_gamma   90.00
#
_symmetry.space_group_name_H-M   'P 1'
#
loop_
_entity.id
_entity.type
_entity.pdbx_description
1 polymer ?
#
loop_
_entity_poly.entity_id
_entity_poly.type
_entity_poly.pdbx_seq_one_letter_code
_entity_poly.pdbx_strand_id
1 'polypeptide(L)' 'MGKEEYVAGSHAIETRYPFLDAAVVQEFLWLTPELKNKTYKAPIHEYLVRNSMPFLPNKKIGLYHLLRQKR' A
#
# COMPACT_ATOMS: atom_id res chain seq x y z
N MET A 1 -5.94 9.16 8.04
CA MET A 1 -5.97 10.27 7.06
C MET A 1 -5.79 11.58 7.78
N GLY A 2 -6.68 11.98 8.71
CA GLY A 2 -6.52 13.27 9.40
C GLY A 2 -5.23 13.46 10.19
N LYS A 3 -4.66 12.40 10.81
CA LYS A 3 -3.40 12.52 11.57
C LYS A 3 -2.19 12.77 10.66
N GLU A 4 -2.07 11.98 9.59
CA GLU A 4 -0.95 12.10 8.66
C GLU A 4 -0.99 13.42 7.88
N GLU A 5 -2.19 13.87 7.46
CA GLU A 5 -2.40 15.17 6.80
C GLU A 5 -2.10 16.35 7.73
N TYR A 6 -2.54 16.28 9.00
CA TYR A 6 -2.28 17.36 9.96
C TYR A 6 -0.78 17.54 10.21
N VAL A 7 -0.07 16.43 10.42
CA VAL A 7 1.40 16.47 10.63
C VAL A 7 2.09 17.03 9.39
N ALA A 8 1.79 16.52 8.20
CA ALA A 8 2.42 17.01 6.97
C ALA A 8 2.09 18.49 6.68
N GLY A 9 0.83 18.89 6.85
CA GLY A 9 0.37 20.27 6.69
C GLY A 9 1.03 21.24 7.66
N SER A 10 1.28 20.82 8.91
CA SER A 10 2.04 21.61 9.89
C SER A 10 3.49 21.87 9.47
N HIS A 11 4.02 21.04 8.57
CA HIS A 11 5.36 21.16 8.00
C HIS A 11 5.35 21.67 6.55
N ALA A 12 4.24 22.23 6.07
CA ALA A 12 4.06 22.70 4.69
C ALA A 12 4.35 21.63 3.61
N ILE A 13 4.13 20.36 3.94
CA ILE A 13 4.25 19.23 3.02
C ILE A 13 2.86 18.80 2.57
N GLU A 14 2.65 18.70 1.27
CA GLU A 14 1.43 18.14 0.71
C GLU A 14 1.51 16.60 0.67
N THR A 15 0.61 15.92 1.37
CA THR A 15 0.48 14.46 1.29
C THR A 15 -0.45 14.05 0.16
N ARG A 16 -0.04 13.02 -0.59
CA ARG A 16 -0.85 12.40 -1.64
C ARG A 16 -0.95 10.90 -1.35
N TYR A 17 -2.12 10.32 -1.62
CA TYR A 17 -2.40 8.90 -1.37
C TYR A 17 -2.83 8.21 -2.68
N PRO A 18 -1.88 7.79 -3.54
CA PRO A 18 -2.20 7.27 -4.88
C PRO A 18 -3.14 6.05 -4.89
N PHE A 19 -3.10 5.21 -3.86
CA PHE A 19 -3.99 4.05 -3.74
C PHE A 19 -5.44 4.40 -3.37
N LEU A 20 -5.73 5.67 -3.06
CA LEU A 20 -7.08 6.18 -2.80
C LEU A 20 -7.62 6.99 -3.99
N ASP A 21 -6.91 6.99 -5.12
CA ASP A 21 -7.45 7.55 -6.34
C ASP A 21 -8.76 6.85 -6.74
N ALA A 22 -9.74 7.64 -7.19
CA ALA A 22 -11.08 7.14 -7.48
C ALA A 22 -11.07 6.06 -8.57
N ALA A 23 -10.26 6.22 -9.61
CA ALA A 23 -10.17 5.23 -10.68
C ALA A 23 -9.51 3.94 -10.18
N VAL A 24 -8.41 4.05 -9.42
CA VAL A 24 -7.71 2.89 -8.84
C VAL A 24 -8.62 2.09 -7.91
N VAL A 25 -9.37 2.77 -7.04
CA VAL A 25 -10.33 2.12 -6.14
C VAL A 25 -11.44 1.45 -6.95
N GLN A 26 -11.97 2.11 -7.97
CA GLN A 26 -13.04 1.55 -8.79
C GLN A 26 -12.60 0.29 -9.54
N GLU A 27 -11.42 0.30 -10.15
CA GLU A 27 -10.84 -0.87 -10.81
C GLU A 27 -10.67 -2.05 -9.84
N PHE A 28 -10.19 -1.79 -8.62
CA PHE A 28 -10.08 -2.81 -7.59
C PHE A 28 -11.44 -3.39 -7.18
N LEU A 29 -12.48 -2.56 -7.08
CA LEU A 29 -13.83 -3.00 -6.74
C LEU A 29 -14.43 -3.90 -7.81
N TRP A 30 -14.15 -3.65 -9.10
CA TRP A 30 -14.61 -4.48 -10.22
C TRP A 30 -13.96 -5.87 -10.32
N LEU A 31 -12.82 -6.09 -9.66
CA LEU A 31 -12.21 -7.43 -9.64
C LEU A 31 -13.12 -8.45 -8.95
N THR A 32 -13.04 -9.71 -9.35
CA THR A 32 -13.75 -10.77 -8.64
C THR A 32 -13.13 -11.06 -7.27
N PRO A 33 -13.89 -11.57 -6.29
CA PRO A 33 -13.34 -11.96 -4.99
C PRO A 33 -12.20 -12.97 -5.10
N GLU A 34 -12.29 -13.93 -6.03
CA GLU A 34 -11.30 -14.98 -6.24
C GLU A 34 -9.96 -14.37 -6.67
N LEU A 35 -9.98 -13.37 -7.56
CA LEU A 35 -8.78 -12.69 -8.02
C LEU A 35 -8.15 -11.85 -6.90
N LYS A 36 -8.96 -11.12 -6.13
CA LYS A 36 -8.50 -10.29 -4.99
C LYS A 36 -7.85 -11.12 -3.89
N ASN A 37 -8.38 -12.31 -3.65
CA ASN A 37 -8.00 -13.18 -2.53
C ASN A 37 -6.99 -14.27 -2.90
N LYS A 38 -6.60 -14.39 -4.17
CA LYS A 38 -5.63 -15.41 -4.63
C LYS A 38 -4.31 -15.39 -3.86
N THR A 39 -3.83 -14.20 -3.52
CA THR A 39 -2.64 -13.96 -2.69
C THR A 39 -2.84 -12.69 -1.85
N TYR A 40 -2.10 -12.54 -0.77
CA TYR A 40 -2.19 -11.33 0.06
C TYR A 40 -1.86 -10.08 -0.77
N LYS A 41 -2.82 -9.15 -0.88
CA LYS A 41 -2.74 -7.96 -1.75
C LYS A 41 -2.46 -8.31 -3.22
N ALA A 42 -3.21 -9.28 -3.76
CA ALA A 42 -2.94 -9.87 -5.07
C ALA A 42 -2.63 -8.88 -6.21
N PRO A 43 -3.39 -7.78 -6.45
CA PRO A 43 -3.05 -6.85 -7.53
C PRO A 43 -1.69 -6.17 -7.36
N ILE A 44 -1.30 -5.85 -6.13
CA ILE A 44 0.00 -5.24 -5.83
C ILE A 44 1.11 -6.28 -5.99
N HIS A 45 0.90 -7.51 -5.50
CA HIS A 45 1.87 -8.60 -5.67
C HIS A 45 2.16 -8.84 -7.15
N GLU A 46 1.10 -8.93 -7.95
CA GLU A 46 1.16 -9.13 -9.40
C GLU A 46 1.97 -8.01 -10.08
N TYR A 47 1.64 -6.75 -9.80
CA TYR A 47 2.35 -5.59 -10.33
C TYR A 47 3.85 -5.60 -9.97
N LEU A 48 4.19 -5.88 -8.71
CA LEU A 48 5.59 -5.90 -8.27
C LEU A 48 6.38 -7.02 -8.94
N VAL A 49 5.79 -8.21 -9.10
CA VAL A 49 6.44 -9.33 -9.81
C VAL A 49 6.65 -8.99 -11.28
N ARG A 50 5.63 -8.47 -11.98
CA ARG A 50 5.76 -8.07 -13.39
C ARG A 50 6.88 -7.06 -13.61
N ASN A 51 7.04 -6.12 -12.67
CA ASN A 51 8.05 -5.06 -12.75
C ASN A 51 9.39 -5.45 -12.11
N SER A 52 9.60 -6.71 -11.73
CA SER A 52 10.83 -7.18 -11.07
C SER A 52 11.23 -6.36 -9.83
N MET A 53 10.23 -5.85 -9.10
CA MET A 53 10.46 -5.08 -7.88
C MET A 53 10.72 -6.02 -6.69
N PRO A 54 11.75 -5.77 -5.87
CA PRO A 54 12.02 -6.59 -4.69
C PRO A 54 11.01 -6.31 -3.56
N PHE A 55 10.38 -7.35 -3.03
CA PHE A 55 9.52 -7.28 -1.85
C PHE A 55 9.50 -8.63 -1.11
N LEU A 56 8.94 -8.65 0.09
CA LEU A 56 8.74 -9.89 0.86
C LEU A 56 7.31 -10.41 0.64
N PRO A 57 7.14 -11.54 -0.06
CA PRO A 57 5.82 -12.11 -0.31
C PRO A 57 5.12 -12.46 1.01
N ASN A 58 3.81 -12.25 1.05
CA ASN A 58 2.95 -12.59 2.19
C ASN A 58 3.35 -11.97 3.55
N LYS A 59 4.20 -10.93 3.56
CA LYS A 59 4.64 -10.27 4.79
C LYS A 59 4.29 -8.78 4.76
N LYS A 60 3.45 -8.35 5.71
CA LYS A 60 3.19 -6.92 5.95
C LYS A 60 4.21 -6.38 6.96
N ILE A 61 5.15 -5.57 6.48
CA ILE A 61 6.06 -4.82 7.35
C ILE A 61 5.48 -3.42 7.53
N GLY A 62 5.11 -3.08 8.78
CA GLY A 62 4.70 -1.71 9.13
C GLY A 62 5.92 -0.80 9.28
N LEU A 63 5.72 0.51 9.14
CA LEU A 63 6.78 1.52 9.20
C LEU A 63 7.68 1.38 10.45
N TYR A 64 7.08 1.11 11.62
CA TYR A 64 7.80 0.98 12.88
C TYR A 64 8.41 -0.42 13.13
N HIS A 65 8.18 -1.41 12.27
CA HIS A 65 8.64 -2.78 12.48
C HIS A 65 10.18 -2.90 12.45
N LEU A 66 10.83 -2.10 11.61
CA LEU A 66 12.30 -2.11 11.47
C LEU A 66 13.03 -1.49 12.68
N LEU A 67 12.36 -0.63 13.45
CA LEU A 67 12.94 0.01 14.64
C LEU A 67 13.01 -0.94 15.84
N ARG A 68 12.23 -2.03 15.84
CA ARG A 68 12.17 -2.99 16.95
C ARG A 68 13.21 -4.11 16.86
N GLN A 69 13.82 -4.37 15.70
CA GLN A 69 14.81 -5.44 15.55
C GLN A 69 16.24 -5.03 15.95
N LYS A 70 16.48 -3.74 16.25
CA LYS A 70 17.77 -3.22 16.71
C LYS A 70 17.88 -3.06 18.24
N ARG A 71 17.01 -3.72 19.00
CA ARG A 71 17.08 -3.78 20.48
C ARG A 71 17.25 -5.21 20.94
#